data_AF-A0A9D4R4N2-F1
#
_entry.id   AF-A0A9D4R4N2-F1
#
_cell.length_a   1.000
_cell.length_b   1.000
_cell.length_c   1.000
_cell.angle_alpha   90.00
_cell.angle_beta   90.00
_cell.angle_gamma   90.00
#
_symmetry.space_group_name_H-M   'P 1'
#
loop_
_entity.id
_entity.type
_entity.pdbx_description
1 polymer ?
#
loop_
_entity_poly.entity_id
_entity_poly.type
_entity_poly.pdbx_seq_one_letter_code
_entity_poly.pdbx_strand_id
1 'polypeptide(L)'
;MICFCDRYAPHYWLVDIDMDCSRTQNGWFEFKAFINGQWEHNIKSDACIGSGAGTPPGSTPNHWAKCGMFNIYHYEKNSCEIKNIP
;
A
#
# COMPACT_ATOMS: atom_id res chain seq x y z
N MET A 1 -1.75 16.76 8.36
CA MET A 1 -2.44 17.37 7.18
C MET A 1 -3.27 16.26 6.58
N ILE A 2 -4.61 16.30 6.73
CA ILE A 2 -5.49 15.25 6.18
C ILE A 2 -5.69 15.55 4.70
N CYS A 3 -5.24 14.67 3.83
CA CYS A 3 -5.43 14.80 2.39
C CYS A 3 -6.88 14.43 2.05
N PHE A 4 -7.70 15.40 1.64
CA PHE A 4 -9.02 15.11 1.06
C PHE A 4 -8.79 14.43 -0.30
N CYS A 5 -9.11 13.15 -0.35
CA CYS A 5 -8.84 12.29 -1.49
C CYS A 5 -10.08 12.17 -2.37
N ASP A 6 -10.53 13.30 -2.92
CA ASP A 6 -11.75 13.40 -3.76
C ASP A 6 -11.69 12.56 -5.05
N ARG A 7 -10.56 11.88 -5.31
CA ARG A 7 -10.34 11.01 -6.47
C ARG A 7 -10.70 9.54 -6.24
N TYR A 8 -10.88 9.10 -5.00
CA TYR A 8 -11.16 7.69 -4.72
C TYR A 8 -12.66 7.49 -4.40
N ALA A 9 -13.24 6.46 -5.00
CA ALA A 9 -14.67 6.15 -4.94
C ALA A 9 -15.16 5.91 -3.49
N PRO A 10 -16.48 5.97 -3.22
CA PRO A 10 -17.05 5.74 -1.88
C PRO A 10 -16.74 4.36 -1.25
N HIS A 11 -16.08 3.47 -1.99
CA HIS A 11 -15.72 2.12 -1.54
C HIS A 11 -14.25 1.96 -1.11
N TYR A 12 -13.52 3.06 -0.94
CA TYR A 12 -12.16 3.05 -0.41
C TYR A 12 -12.14 3.35 1.08
N TRP A 13 -11.34 2.59 1.83
CA TRP A 13 -10.89 3.01 3.15
C TRP A 13 -9.66 3.89 2.99
N LEU A 14 -9.65 5.03 3.69
CA LEU A 14 -8.49 5.88 3.80
C LEU A 14 -7.91 5.73 5.21
N VAL A 15 -6.64 5.36 5.29
CA VAL A 15 -5.93 5.22 6.56
C VAL A 15 -4.69 6.11 6.49
N ASP A 16 -4.53 6.96 7.51
CA ASP A 16 -3.31 7.73 7.75
C ASP A 16 -2.51 7.00 8.84
N ILE A 17 -1.26 6.64 8.54
CA ILE A 17 -0.40 5.85 9.43
C ILE A 17 0.87 6.65 9.69
N ASP A 18 1.04 7.08 10.94
CA ASP A 18 2.32 7.62 11.41
C ASP A 18 3.30 6.45 11.60
N MET A 19 4.32 6.38 10.75
CA MET A 19 5.27 5.27 10.67
C MET A 19 6.71 5.76 10.74
N ASP A 20 7.53 5.10 11.57
CA ASP A 20 8.98 5.30 11.60
C ASP A 20 9.63 4.61 10.38
N CYS A 21 9.87 5.40 9.32
CA CYS A 21 10.47 4.89 8.08
C CYS A 21 11.86 4.28 8.28
N SER A 22 12.59 4.58 9.36
CA SER A 22 13.91 3.99 9.62
C SER A 22 13.84 2.49 9.92
N ARG A 23 12.66 1.98 10.28
CA ARG A 23 12.40 0.55 10.55
C ARG A 23 11.90 -0.23 9.34
N THR A 24 11.80 0.42 8.19
CA THR A 24 11.39 -0.22 6.93
C THR A 24 12.60 -0.73 6.15
N GLN A 25 12.39 -1.65 5.21
CA GLN A 25 13.46 -2.16 4.37
C GLN A 25 13.64 -1.24 3.16
N ASN A 26 14.55 -0.26 3.26
CA ASN A 26 14.76 0.77 2.23
C ASN A 26 13.47 1.54 1.86
N GLY A 27 12.65 1.87 2.87
CA GLY A 27 11.36 2.54 2.67
C GLY A 27 10.19 1.56 2.47
N TRP A 28 10.44 0.27 2.21
CA TRP A 28 9.40 -0.71 1.94
C TRP A 28 8.89 -1.42 3.20
N PHE A 29 7.59 -1.61 3.25
CA PHE A 29 6.91 -2.40 4.27
C PHE A 29 5.79 -3.23 3.65
N GLU A 30 5.41 -4.29 4.34
CA GLU A 30 4.31 -5.15 3.93
C GLU A 30 3.04 -4.79 4.70
N PHE A 31 1.89 -4.88 4.05
CA PHE A 31 0.61 -4.80 4.73
C PHE A 31 -0.43 -5.72 4.07
N LYS A 32 -1.48 -6.05 4.81
CA LYS A 32 -2.54 -6.95 4.38
C LYS A 32 -3.81 -6.68 5.17
N ALA A 33 -4.97 -6.76 4.51
CA ALA A 33 -6.24 -6.55 5.20
C ALA A 33 -6.63 -7.77 6.04
N PHE A 34 -7.20 -7.50 7.21
CA PHE A 34 -7.86 -8.50 8.06
C PHE A 34 -9.30 -8.06 8.31
N ILE A 35 -10.26 -8.79 7.76
CA ILE A 35 -11.69 -8.41 7.77
C ILE A 35 -12.49 -9.61 8.27
N ASN A 36 -13.38 -9.37 9.24
CA ASN A 36 -14.30 -10.39 9.77
C ASN A 36 -13.61 -11.70 10.22
N GLY A 37 -12.44 -11.57 10.86
CA GLY A 37 -11.72 -12.73 11.38
C GLY A 37 -10.89 -13.48 10.34
N GLN A 38 -10.78 -12.97 9.11
CA GLN A 38 -10.04 -13.60 8.02
C GLN A 38 -9.01 -12.65 7.42
N TRP A 39 -7.85 -13.19 7.05
CA TRP A 39 -6.88 -12.48 6.23
C TRP A 39 -7.35 -12.45 4.78
N GLU A 40 -6.99 -11.38 4.08
CA GLU A 40 -7.06 -11.34 2.61
C GLU A 40 -6.33 -12.55 1.99
N HIS A 41 -6.71 -12.95 0.78
CA HIS A 41 -5.99 -14.00 0.06
C HIS A 41 -4.50 -13.65 -0.17
N ASN A 42 -3.69 -14.68 -0.40
CA ASN A 42 -2.30 -14.48 -0.81
C ASN A 42 -2.28 -13.85 -2.21
N ILE A 43 -1.57 -12.75 -2.30
CA ILE A 43 -1.42 -11.94 -3.49
C ILE A 43 0.00 -12.15 -4.02
N LYS A 44 0.14 -12.22 -5.33
CA LYS A 44 1.45 -12.11 -5.96
C LYS A 44 1.83 -10.64 -5.92
N SER A 45 2.73 -10.27 -5.02
CA SER A 45 3.25 -8.92 -4.93
C SER A 45 4.13 -8.63 -6.16
N ASP A 46 3.49 -8.18 -7.23
CA ASP A 46 4.15 -7.66 -8.42
C ASP A 46 4.53 -6.18 -8.21
N ALA A 47 5.35 -5.62 -9.10
CA ALA A 47 5.72 -4.20 -9.01
C ALA A 47 4.49 -3.29 -9.19
N CYS A 48 4.22 -2.43 -8.21
CA CYS A 48 3.18 -1.40 -8.31
C CYS A 48 3.51 -0.37 -9.41
N ILE A 49 2.49 0.32 -9.91
CA ILE A 49 2.66 1.43 -10.86
C ILE A 49 2.70 2.79 -10.14
N GLY A 50 3.02 3.87 -10.86
CA GLY A 50 2.96 5.25 -10.35
C GLY A 50 4.33 5.92 -10.12
N SER A 51 4.32 7.18 -9.69
CA SER A 51 5.53 8.01 -9.57
C SER A 51 6.45 7.63 -8.40
N GLY A 52 5.89 7.01 -7.36
CA GLY A 52 6.64 6.48 -6.21
C GLY A 52 6.96 4.99 -6.34
N ALA A 53 6.55 4.37 -7.47
CA ALA A 53 6.82 2.97 -7.76
C ALA A 53 8.32 2.65 -7.78
N GLY A 54 8.62 1.39 -7.57
CA GLY A 54 9.98 0.86 -7.60
C GLY A 54 9.97 -0.65 -7.42
N THR A 55 11.16 -1.23 -7.36
CA THR A 55 11.31 -2.66 -7.12
C THR A 55 11.27 -2.95 -5.62
N PRO A 56 10.29 -3.73 -5.13
CA PRO A 56 10.26 -4.12 -3.73
C PRO A 56 11.38 -5.14 -3.40
N PRO A 57 11.69 -5.37 -2.11
CA PRO A 57 12.83 -6.21 -1.71
C PRO A 57 12.73 -7.68 -2.09
N GLY A 58 11.52 -8.19 -2.35
CA GLY A 58 11.31 -9.58 -2.73
C GLY A 58 9.83 -9.93 -2.89
N SER A 59 9.55 -11.23 -3.10
CA SER A 59 8.19 -11.73 -3.20
C SER A 59 7.63 -12.09 -1.82
N THR A 60 6.36 -11.74 -1.59
CA THR A 60 5.62 -11.97 -0.35
C THR A 60 4.15 -12.28 -0.67
N PRO A 61 3.41 -13.01 0.18
CA PRO A 61 1.96 -13.18 0.08
C PRO A 61 1.14 -11.93 0.47
N ASN A 62 1.81 -10.81 0.76
CA ASN A 62 1.24 -9.54 1.22
C ASN A 62 1.40 -8.43 0.15
N HIS A 63 0.81 -7.26 0.39
CA HIS A 63 1.03 -6.08 -0.46
C HIS A 63 2.31 -5.36 -0.04
N TRP A 64 3.08 -4.88 -1.01
CA TRP A 64 4.19 -3.95 -0.76
C TRP A 64 3.72 -2.50 -0.76
N ALA A 65 4.11 -1.75 0.26
CA ALA A 65 3.89 -0.32 0.40
C ALA A 65 5.18 0.43 0.74
N LYS A 66 5.17 1.73 0.49
CA LYS A 66 6.33 2.61 0.67
C LYS A 66 6.03 3.72 1.66
N CYS A 67 6.91 3.85 2.65
CA CYS A 67 6.81 4.86 3.69
C CYS A 67 6.97 6.27 3.09
N GLY A 68 6.21 7.24 3.59
CA GLY A 68 6.21 8.62 3.08
C GLY A 68 5.61 8.79 1.68
N MET A 69 4.88 7.79 1.18
CA MET A 69 4.21 7.82 -0.12
C MET A 69 2.71 7.61 0.03
N PHE A 70 1.96 8.01 -0.99
CA PHE A 70 0.55 7.67 -1.13
C PHE A 70 0.42 6.29 -1.77
N ASN A 71 -0.11 5.32 -1.04
CA ASN A 71 -0.19 3.93 -1.47
C ASN A 71 -1.66 3.52 -1.67
N ILE A 72 -1.99 3.01 -2.86
CA ILE A 72 -3.36 2.67 -3.29
C ILE A 72 -3.40 1.19 -3.64
N TYR A 73 -4.36 0.49 -3.05
CA TYR A 73 -4.53 -0.95 -3.25
C TYR A 73 -5.98 -1.31 -3.42
N HIS A 74 -6.20 -2.43 -4.08
CA HIS A 74 -7.51 -3.01 -4.30
C HIS A 74 -7.57 -4.34 -3.56
N TYR A 75 -8.56 -4.48 -2.69
CA TYR A 75 -8.77 -5.68 -1.88
C TYR A 75 -8.85 -6.94 -2.77
N GLU A 76 -8.08 -7.95 -2.41
CA GLU A 76 -7.90 -9.24 -3.09
C GLU A 76 -7.38 -9.15 -4.54
N LYS A 77 -6.67 -8.07 -4.88
CA LYS A 77 -6.06 -7.88 -6.21
C LYS A 77 -4.56 -7.59 -6.09
N ASN A 78 -3.78 -8.00 -7.10
CA ASN A 78 -2.36 -7.60 -7.17
C ASN A 78 -2.15 -6.14 -7.63
N SER A 79 -3.22 -5.47 -8.08
CA SER A 79 -3.14 -4.13 -8.64
C SER A 79 -2.90 -3.11 -7.55
N CYS A 80 -1.80 -2.38 -7.66
CA CYS A 80 -1.41 -1.35 -6.72
C CYS A 80 -0.76 -0.16 -7.41
N GLU A 81 -0.87 1.00 -6.77
CA GLU A 81 -0.28 2.25 -7.25
C GLU A 81 0.38 3.01 -6.09
N ILE A 82 1.62 3.46 -6.29
CA ILE A 82 2.39 4.22 -5.31
C ILE A 82 2.77 5.56 -5.93
N LYS A 83 2.41 6.65 -5.26
CA LYS A 83 2.63 8.03 -5.73
C LYS A 83 3.32 8.86 -4.66
N ASN A 84 4.02 9.90 -5.10
CA ASN A 84 4.41 10.98 -4.21
C ASN A 84 3.16 11.63 -3.60
N ILE A 85 3.25 11.98 -2.31
CA ILE A 85 2.23 12.81 -1.66
C ILE A 85 2.31 14.22 -2.27
N PRO A 86 1.18 14.86 -2.61
CA PRO A 86 1.15 16.23 -3.14
C PRO A 86 1.81 17.27 -2.23
#